data_AF-A0A7Z1AGD8-F1
#
_entry.id   AF-A0A7Z1AGD8-F1
#
_cell.length_a   1.000
_cell.length_b   1.000
_cell.length_c   1.000
_cell.angle_alpha   90.00
_cell.angle_beta   90.00
_cell.angle_gamma   90.00
#
_symmetry.space_group_name_H-M   'P 1'
#
loop_
_entity.id
_entity.type
_entity.pdbx_description
1 polymer ?
#
loop_
_entity_poly.entity_id
_entity_poly.type
_entity_poly.pdbx_seq_one_letter_code
_entity_poly.pdbx_strand_id
1 'polypeptide(L)'
;MLVAILTVSTLAALFGLLLGYASIRFHVEGDPITDQIEQLLPQTQCGQCGFAGCRPYAEAIAGGEAEINLCPPGGETTMVALADLLGRDPMPLDETVAQEKPKSIALIKEEECIGCTLCLQACPVDAIIGAAKQMHVVIFDECTGCERCLPPCPVDCIVMQPIALNTSNWRWPFPQSGLEEIATPDLLRKAG
;
A
#
# COMPACT_ATOMS: atom_id res chain seq x y z
N MET A 1 -28.05 23.65 -42.70
CA MET A 1 -26.86 22.94 -42.17
C MET A 1 -26.00 23.83 -41.28
N LEU A 2 -25.55 25.02 -41.74
CA LEU A 2 -24.72 25.93 -40.92
C LEU A 2 -25.38 26.37 -39.59
N VAL A 3 -26.69 26.65 -39.60
CA VAL A 3 -27.42 27.03 -38.38
C VAL A 3 -27.36 25.94 -37.32
N ALA A 4 -27.55 24.68 -37.70
CA ALA A 4 -27.48 23.54 -36.78
C ALA A 4 -26.07 23.33 -36.21
N ILE A 5 -25.02 23.56 -37.02
CA ILE A 5 -23.63 23.48 -36.56
C ILE A 5 -23.36 24.58 -35.53
N LEU A 6 -23.75 25.82 -35.83
CA LEU A 6 -23.51 26.96 -34.94
C LEU A 6 -24.26 26.83 -33.61
N THR A 7 -25.51 26.36 -33.62
CA THR A 7 -26.29 26.19 -32.39
C THR A 7 -25.66 25.13 -31.48
N VAL A 8 -25.28 23.97 -32.03
CA VAL A 8 -24.66 22.89 -31.24
C VAL A 8 -23.28 23.31 -30.71
N SER A 9 -22.44 23.95 -31.52
CA SER A 9 -21.12 24.42 -31.08
C SER A 9 -21.20 25.47 -29.97
N THR A 10 -22.15 26.41 -30.07
CA THR A 10 -22.32 27.45 -29.05
C THR A 10 -22.79 26.85 -27.72
N LEU A 11 -23.76 25.94 -27.79
CA LEU A 11 -24.30 25.28 -26.62
C LEU A 11 -23.23 24.42 -25.93
N ALA A 12 -22.44 23.66 -26.71
CA ALA A 12 -21.32 22.88 -26.20
C ALA A 12 -20.25 23.77 -25.52
N ALA A 13 -19.89 24.91 -26.12
CA ALA A 13 -18.94 25.84 -25.52
C ALA A 13 -19.46 26.43 -24.20
N LEU A 14 -20.75 26.79 -24.16
CA LEU A 14 -21.37 27.39 -22.98
C LEU A 14 -21.46 26.39 -21.82
N PHE A 15 -21.94 25.17 -22.07
CA PHE A 15 -21.97 24.11 -21.06
C PHE A 15 -20.56 23.65 -20.65
N GLY A 16 -19.62 23.56 -21.59
CA GLY A 16 -18.23 23.21 -21.29
C GLY A 16 -17.55 24.24 -20.39
N LEU A 17 -17.72 25.54 -20.68
CA LEU A 17 -17.20 26.62 -19.83
C LEU A 17 -17.87 26.62 -18.45
N LEU A 18 -19.19 26.42 -18.39
CA LEU A 18 -19.93 26.41 -17.13
C LEU A 18 -19.52 25.23 -16.24
N LEU A 19 -19.43 24.02 -16.81
CA LEU A 19 -18.99 22.82 -16.07
C LEU A 19 -17.51 22.90 -15.70
N GLY A 20 -16.65 23.41 -16.58
CA GLY A 20 -15.23 23.61 -16.30
C GLY A 20 -15.02 24.62 -15.17
N TYR A 21 -15.73 25.75 -15.20
CA TYR A 21 -15.71 26.74 -14.13
C TYR A 21 -16.22 26.17 -12.80
N ALA A 22 -17.33 25.43 -12.84
CA ALA A 22 -17.87 24.78 -11.64
C ALA A 22 -16.88 23.77 -11.04
N SER A 23 -16.22 22.94 -11.85
CA SER A 23 -15.26 21.95 -11.37
C SER A 23 -14.05 22.57 -10.67
N ILE A 24 -13.57 23.73 -11.13
CA ILE A 24 -12.43 24.41 -10.49
C ILE A 24 -12.88 25.16 -9.25
N ARG A 25 -14.01 25.86 -9.32
CA ARG A 25 -14.49 26.71 -8.23
C ARG A 25 -15.01 25.91 -7.03
N PHE A 26 -15.54 24.71 -7.27
CA PHE A 26 -16.09 23.82 -6.25
C PHE A 26 -15.23 22.57 -6.04
N HIS A 27 -13.96 22.59 -6.43
CA HIS A 27 -13.03 21.53 -6.05
C HIS A 27 -12.89 21.56 -4.52
N VAL A 28 -13.34 20.49 -3.87
CA VAL A 28 -13.15 20.29 -2.43
C VAL A 28 -11.81 19.59 -2.27
N GLU A 29 -10.80 20.30 -1.77
CA GLU A 29 -9.58 19.65 -1.27
C GLU A 29 -9.99 18.69 -0.14
N GLY A 30 -9.41 17.49 -0.12
CA GLY A 30 -9.81 16.41 0.80
C GLY A 30 -9.71 16.80 2.27
N ASP A 31 -10.10 15.89 3.17
CA ASP A 31 -9.88 16.10 4.60
C ASP A 31 -8.37 16.26 4.87
N PRO A 32 -7.92 17.42 5.37
CA PRO A 32 -6.50 17.69 5.57
C PRO A 32 -5.85 16.70 6.54
N ILE A 33 -6.61 16.05 7.42
CA ILE A 33 -6.11 15.02 8.33
C ILE A 33 -5.81 13.74 7.57
N THR A 34 -6.71 13.31 6.68
CA THR A 34 -6.50 12.14 5.82
C THR A 34 -5.25 12.30 4.97
N ASP A 35 -5.02 13.49 4.40
CA ASP A 35 -3.82 13.77 3.62
C ASP A 35 -2.53 13.65 4.46
N GLN A 36 -2.55 14.14 5.69
CA GLN A 36 -1.41 14.03 6.60
C GLN A 36 -1.14 12.58 7.03
N ILE A 37 -2.19 11.83 7.34
CA ILE A 37 -2.07 10.39 7.65
C ILE A 37 -1.49 9.64 6.46
N GLU A 38 -2.01 9.87 5.25
CA GLU A 38 -1.54 9.17 4.06
C GLU A 38 -0.05 9.46 3.79
N GLN A 39 0.40 10.69 4.02
CA GLN A 39 1.82 11.06 3.88
C GLN A 39 2.75 10.33 4.86
N LEU A 40 2.24 9.91 6.03
CA LEU A 40 3.00 9.12 7.01
C LEU A 40 3.01 7.63 6.68
N LEU A 41 2.06 7.15 5.88
CA LEU A 41 2.03 5.77 5.41
C LEU A 41 3.15 5.52 4.39
N PRO A 42 3.59 4.25 4.21
CA PRO A 42 4.69 3.93 3.31
C PRO A 42 4.37 4.07 1.81
N GLN A 43 3.14 4.48 1.46
CA GLN A 43 2.68 4.70 0.08
C GLN A 43 2.87 3.52 -0.88
N THR A 44 3.00 2.31 -0.35
CA THR A 44 3.21 1.08 -1.13
C THR A 44 1.93 0.54 -1.77
N GLN A 45 0.76 1.06 -1.37
CA GLN A 45 -0.56 0.58 -1.80
C GLN A 45 -0.71 -0.95 -1.68
N CYS A 46 0.01 -1.55 -0.73
CA CYS A 46 0.14 -2.99 -0.66
C CYS A 46 -1.08 -3.66 -0.05
N GLY A 47 -1.98 -2.98 0.66
CA GLY A 47 -3.21 -3.55 1.26
C GLY A 47 -3.03 -4.70 2.26
N GLN A 48 -1.83 -4.87 2.84
CA GLN A 48 -1.59 -5.89 3.88
C GLN A 48 -2.39 -5.61 5.16
N CYS A 49 -2.76 -4.35 5.38
CA CYS A 49 -3.62 -3.88 6.47
C CYS A 49 -5.10 -4.22 6.32
N GLY A 50 -5.51 -4.91 5.23
CA GLY A 50 -6.92 -5.23 4.94
C GLY A 50 -7.66 -4.15 4.15
N PHE A 51 -7.05 -2.98 3.92
CA PHE A 51 -7.59 -1.92 3.08
C PHE A 51 -7.08 -2.01 1.64
N ALA A 52 -7.80 -1.41 0.69
CA ALA A 52 -7.40 -1.42 -0.73
C ALA A 52 -6.10 -0.63 -1.03
N GLY A 53 -5.65 0.21 -0.09
CA GLY A 53 -4.47 1.04 -0.22
C GLY A 53 -4.21 1.91 1.00
N CYS A 54 -3.23 2.80 0.90
CA CYS A 54 -2.87 3.78 1.92
C CYS A 54 -3.97 4.83 2.08
N ARG A 55 -4.57 5.33 0.99
CA ARG A 55 -5.64 6.33 1.04
C ARG A 55 -6.88 5.85 1.81
N PRO A 56 -7.50 4.69 1.48
CA PRO A 56 -8.67 4.21 2.21
C PRO A 56 -8.36 3.88 3.68
N TYR A 57 -7.13 3.43 3.96
CA TYR A 57 -6.70 3.23 5.34
C TYR A 57 -6.59 4.56 6.10
N ALA A 58 -6.02 5.59 5.47
CA ALA A 58 -5.93 6.92 6.04
C ALA A 58 -7.31 7.52 6.33
N GLU A 59 -8.28 7.34 5.42
CA GLU A 59 -9.66 7.77 5.61
C GLU A 59 -10.33 7.05 6.79
N ALA A 60 -10.12 5.75 6.91
CA ALA A 60 -10.66 4.96 8.02
C ALA A 60 -10.03 5.36 9.38
N ILE A 61 -8.73 5.69 9.40
CA ILE A 61 -8.07 6.22 10.61
C ILE A 61 -8.64 7.59 10.98
N ALA A 62 -8.77 8.49 10.00
CA ALA A 62 -9.31 9.85 10.19
C ALA A 62 -10.76 9.80 10.69
N GLY A 63 -11.58 8.89 10.16
CA GLY A 63 -12.96 8.64 10.58
C GLY A 63 -13.09 7.91 11.93
N GLY A 64 -12.00 7.39 12.49
CA GLY A 64 -12.02 6.60 13.72
C GLY A 64 -12.59 5.18 13.56
N GLU A 65 -12.65 4.68 12.33
CA GLU A 65 -13.15 3.34 11.99
C GLU A 65 -12.05 2.27 12.04
N ALA A 66 -10.77 2.69 12.01
CA ALA A 66 -9.61 1.80 12.02
C ALA A 66 -8.55 2.22 13.05
N GLU A 67 -7.81 1.23 13.54
CA GLU A 67 -6.66 1.40 14.43
C GLU A 67 -5.39 1.77 13.67
N ILE A 68 -4.46 2.46 14.36
CA ILE A 68 -3.21 3.00 13.79
C ILE A 68 -2.08 1.94 13.65
N ASN A 69 -2.28 0.75 14.19
CA ASN A 69 -1.28 -0.31 14.32
C ASN A 69 -1.44 -1.44 13.28
N LEU A 70 -2.21 -1.20 12.21
CA LEU A 70 -2.56 -2.21 11.21
C LEU A 70 -1.64 -2.19 9.98
N CYS A 71 -0.56 -1.39 9.95
CA CYS A 71 0.34 -1.28 8.80
C CYS A 71 1.66 -2.07 8.97
N PRO A 72 1.73 -3.36 8.58
CA PRO A 72 2.97 -4.14 8.65
C PRO A 72 4.17 -3.51 7.93
N PRO A 73 4.06 -2.98 6.69
CA PRO A 73 5.23 -2.44 6.00
C PRO A 73 5.73 -1.12 6.58
N GLY A 74 4.86 -0.35 7.24
CA GLY A 74 5.26 0.88 7.95
C GLY A 74 5.85 0.58 9.32
N GLY A 75 5.46 -0.56 9.91
CA GLY A 75 5.97 -1.03 11.19
C GLY A 75 5.68 -0.06 12.33
N GLU A 76 6.43 -0.23 13.41
CA GLU A 76 6.26 0.56 14.64
C GLU A 76 6.55 2.05 14.40
N THR A 77 7.50 2.38 13.52
CA THR A 77 7.85 3.76 13.19
C THR A 77 6.68 4.55 12.61
N THR A 78 5.92 3.94 11.70
CA THR A 78 4.72 4.57 11.14
C THR A 78 3.63 4.68 12.19
N MET A 79 3.43 3.64 13.01
CA MET A 79 2.44 3.66 14.10
C MET A 79 2.71 4.80 15.10
N VAL A 80 3.96 4.98 15.54
CA VAL A 80 4.33 6.07 16.46
C VAL A 80 4.08 7.44 15.84
N ALA A 81 4.47 7.63 14.57
CA ALA A 81 4.22 8.90 13.87
C ALA A 81 2.72 9.21 13.75
N LEU A 82 1.89 8.19 13.53
CA LEU A 82 0.43 8.31 13.50
C LEU A 82 -0.14 8.62 14.89
N ALA A 83 0.39 7.99 15.94
CA ALA A 83 0.02 8.25 17.33
C ALA A 83 0.29 9.72 17.71
N ASP A 84 1.47 10.23 17.35
CA ASP A 84 1.87 11.63 17.58
C ASP A 84 0.98 12.62 16.82
N LEU A 85 0.67 12.33 15.55
CA LEU A 85 -0.19 13.19 14.72
C LEU A 85 -1.62 13.28 15.27
N LEU A 86 -2.17 12.15 15.73
CA LEU A 86 -3.57 12.03 16.15
C LEU A 86 -3.77 12.25 17.65
N GLY A 87 -2.69 12.40 18.42
CA GLY A 87 -2.73 12.48 19.88
C GLY A 87 -3.30 11.23 20.53
N ARG A 88 -3.01 10.04 19.98
CA ARG A 88 -3.41 8.74 20.52
C ARG A 88 -2.23 8.07 21.23
N ASP A 89 -2.52 7.17 22.17
CA ASP A 89 -1.46 6.37 22.80
C ASP A 89 -0.87 5.36 21.79
N PRO A 90 0.45 5.15 21.76
CA PRO A 90 1.07 4.16 20.88
C PRO A 90 0.65 2.74 21.29
N MET A 91 0.36 1.92 20.29
CA MET A 91 -0.10 0.54 20.47
C MET A 91 0.85 -0.41 19.73
N PRO A 92 1.15 -1.60 20.27
CA PRO A 92 1.94 -2.59 19.55
C PRO A 92 1.26 -2.96 18.23
N LEU A 93 2.06 -3.28 17.21
CA LEU A 93 1.55 -3.75 15.92
C LEU A 93 0.65 -4.98 16.12
N ASP A 94 -0.47 -5.02 15.42
CA ASP A 94 -1.39 -6.15 15.51
C ASP A 94 -0.71 -7.41 14.97
N GLU A 95 -0.44 -8.39 15.83
CA GLU A 95 0.22 -9.66 15.50
C GLU A 95 -0.53 -10.48 14.44
N THR A 96 -1.85 -10.27 14.30
CA THR A 96 -2.66 -10.95 13.27
C THR A 96 -2.33 -10.44 11.86
N VAL A 97 -1.81 -9.21 11.76
CA VAL A 97 -1.40 -8.55 10.52
C VAL A 97 0.13 -8.51 10.40
N ALA A 98 0.85 -8.46 11.53
CA ALA A 98 2.28 -8.21 11.66
C ALA A 98 3.11 -9.49 11.87
N GLN A 99 2.87 -10.54 11.08
CA GLN A 99 3.90 -11.58 10.99
C GLN A 99 5.07 -11.03 10.18
N GLU A 100 6.20 -10.79 10.85
CA GLU A 100 7.48 -10.46 10.22
C GLU A 100 7.91 -11.63 9.31
N LYS A 101 7.38 -11.64 8.08
CA LYS A 101 7.79 -12.59 7.06
C LYS A 101 9.22 -12.22 6.62
N PRO A 102 10.12 -13.21 6.45
CA PRO A 102 11.42 -12.94 5.87
C PRO A 102 11.25 -12.35 4.48
N LYS A 103 12.12 -11.40 4.09
CA LYS A 103 12.09 -10.78 2.76
C LYS A 103 12.09 -11.88 1.70
N SER A 104 11.06 -11.90 0.88
CA SER A 104 10.83 -12.90 -0.14
C SER A 104 10.62 -12.25 -1.51
N ILE A 105 10.91 -13.01 -2.55
CA ILE A 105 10.74 -12.61 -3.95
C ILE A 105 9.76 -13.55 -4.63
N ALA A 106 8.98 -13.00 -5.55
CA ALA A 106 8.12 -13.82 -6.40
C ALA A 106 8.98 -14.54 -7.45
N LEU A 107 8.68 -15.81 -7.69
CA LEU A 107 9.23 -16.62 -8.77
C LEU A 107 8.08 -17.23 -9.57
N ILE A 108 8.11 -17.05 -10.88
CA ILE A 108 7.09 -17.58 -11.80
C ILE A 108 7.62 -18.90 -12.35
N LYS A 109 6.88 -19.99 -12.16
CA LYS A 109 7.23 -21.27 -12.76
C LYS A 109 6.99 -21.24 -14.26
N GLU A 110 8.05 -21.52 -15.01
CA GLU A 110 8.08 -21.33 -16.45
C GLU A 110 7.17 -22.31 -17.18
N GLU A 111 7.05 -23.54 -16.69
CA GLU A 111 6.23 -24.61 -17.28
C GLU A 111 4.71 -24.41 -17.12
N GLU A 112 4.28 -23.65 -16.12
CA GLU A 112 2.87 -23.44 -15.80
C GLU A 112 2.33 -22.10 -16.33
N CYS A 113 3.20 -21.12 -16.61
CA CYS A 113 2.79 -19.78 -17.03
C CYS A 113 2.19 -19.76 -18.45
N ILE A 114 0.92 -19.37 -18.55
CA ILE A 114 0.19 -19.25 -19.83
C ILE A 114 0.31 -17.87 -20.50
N GLY A 115 1.03 -16.93 -19.90
CA GLY A 115 1.20 -15.58 -20.46
C GLY A 115 -0.06 -14.70 -20.44
N CYS A 116 -0.87 -14.77 -19.37
CA CYS A 116 -2.13 -14.03 -19.25
C CYS A 116 -2.00 -12.53 -18.96
N THR A 117 -0.81 -12.04 -18.58
CA THR A 117 -0.48 -10.63 -18.24
C THR A 117 -1.18 -10.05 -17.00
N LEU A 118 -2.00 -10.82 -16.28
CA LEU A 118 -2.70 -10.31 -15.08
C LEU A 118 -1.75 -9.98 -13.92
N CYS A 119 -0.69 -10.78 -13.73
CA CYS A 119 0.33 -10.51 -12.72
C CYS A 119 1.11 -9.22 -13.01
N LEU A 120 1.37 -8.91 -14.28
CA LEU A 120 2.04 -7.68 -14.71
C LEU A 120 1.23 -6.45 -14.29
N GLN A 121 -0.09 -6.46 -14.52
CA GLN A 121 -0.98 -5.34 -14.16
C GLN A 121 -1.15 -5.17 -12.64
N ALA A 122 -0.95 -6.25 -11.87
CA ALA A 122 -1.09 -6.22 -10.42
C ALA A 122 0.21 -5.85 -9.69
N CYS A 123 1.35 -5.75 -10.39
CA CYS A 123 2.62 -5.44 -9.76
C CYS A 123 2.74 -3.92 -9.52
N PRO A 124 2.78 -3.43 -8.26
CA PRO A 124 2.82 -1.99 -7.99
C PRO A 124 4.17 -1.33 -8.28
N VAL A 125 5.21 -2.14 -8.49
CA VAL A 125 6.60 -1.69 -8.72
C VAL A 125 7.13 -2.11 -10.09
N ASP A 126 6.26 -2.64 -10.96
CA ASP A 126 6.61 -3.09 -12.32
C ASP A 126 7.80 -4.07 -12.39
N ALA A 127 7.97 -4.90 -11.35
CA ALA A 127 9.06 -5.89 -11.27
C ALA A 127 8.86 -7.14 -12.17
N ILE A 128 7.75 -7.24 -12.91
CA ILE A 128 7.45 -8.38 -13.79
C ILE A 128 7.61 -7.93 -15.24
N ILE A 129 8.32 -8.72 -16.05
CA ILE A 129 8.46 -8.49 -17.49
C ILE A 129 7.82 -9.66 -18.24
N GLY A 130 7.09 -9.35 -19.30
CA GLY A 130 6.56 -10.36 -20.23
C GLY A 130 5.66 -9.73 -21.27
N ALA A 131 5.06 -10.58 -22.11
CA ALA A 131 4.10 -10.17 -23.12
C ALA A 131 2.93 -11.18 -23.17
N ALA A 132 1.85 -10.79 -23.83
CA ALA A 132 0.71 -11.69 -24.02
C ALA A 132 1.15 -12.99 -24.72
N LYS A 133 0.73 -14.13 -24.15
CA LYS A 133 1.10 -15.48 -24.62
C LYS A 133 2.60 -15.79 -24.56
N GLN A 134 3.36 -15.00 -23.80
CA GLN A 134 4.76 -15.25 -23.51
C GLN A 134 4.94 -15.47 -22.00
N MET A 135 5.98 -16.21 -21.66
CA MET A 135 6.33 -16.52 -20.28
C MET A 135 6.80 -15.23 -19.58
N HIS A 136 6.34 -14.99 -18.36
CA HIS A 136 6.66 -13.78 -17.58
C HIS A 136 7.81 -14.08 -16.61
N VAL A 137 8.71 -13.12 -16.41
CA VAL A 137 9.87 -13.24 -15.50
C VAL A 137 9.85 -12.10 -14.49
N VAL A 138 10.26 -12.39 -13.26
CA VAL A 138 10.40 -11.40 -12.19
C VAL A 138 11.84 -10.89 -12.16
N ILE A 139 12.02 -9.57 -12.13
CA ILE A 139 13.30 -8.93 -11.83
C ILE A 139 13.48 -8.94 -10.32
N PHE A 140 14.40 -9.77 -9.82
CA PHE A 140 14.55 -10.01 -8.39
C PHE A 140 14.91 -8.76 -7.59
N ASP A 141 15.70 -7.85 -8.16
CA ASP A 141 16.17 -6.65 -7.47
C ASP A 141 15.06 -5.61 -7.25
N GLU A 142 14.06 -5.58 -8.14
CA GLU A 142 12.91 -4.66 -8.06
C GLU A 142 11.72 -5.26 -7.31
N CYS A 143 11.72 -6.59 -7.09
CA CYS A 143 10.61 -7.26 -6.41
C CYS A 143 10.61 -6.91 -4.91
N THR A 144 9.51 -6.30 -4.45
CA THR A 144 9.32 -5.94 -3.04
C THR A 144 8.76 -7.08 -2.19
N GLY A 145 8.29 -8.17 -2.80
CA GLY A 145 7.65 -9.26 -2.08
C GLY A 145 6.24 -8.95 -1.57
N CYS A 146 5.53 -8.02 -2.20
CA CYS A 146 4.18 -7.59 -1.78
C CYS A 146 3.05 -8.63 -2.00
N GLU A 147 3.35 -9.77 -2.65
CA GLU A 147 2.42 -10.88 -2.92
C GLU A 147 1.20 -10.52 -3.80
N ARG A 148 1.15 -9.33 -4.43
CA ARG A 148 -0.03 -8.89 -5.22
C ARG A 148 -0.19 -9.56 -6.57
N CYS A 149 0.86 -10.19 -7.05
CA CYS A 149 0.83 -11.01 -8.25
C CYS A 149 0.19 -12.39 -8.05
N LEU A 150 0.05 -12.89 -6.80
CA LEU A 150 -0.51 -14.23 -6.52
C LEU A 150 -2.01 -14.32 -6.83
N PRO A 151 -2.91 -13.50 -6.21
CA PRO A 151 -4.36 -13.63 -6.42
C PRO A 151 -4.85 -13.54 -7.88
N PRO A 152 -4.28 -12.67 -8.75
CA PRO A 152 -4.75 -12.55 -10.13
C PRO A 152 -4.23 -13.65 -11.06
N CYS A 153 -3.35 -14.55 -10.62
CA CYS A 153 -2.80 -15.60 -11.48
C CYS A 153 -3.82 -16.75 -11.66
N PRO A 154 -4.37 -17.00 -12.86
CA PRO A 154 -5.44 -17.98 -13.05
C PRO A 154 -4.97 -19.45 -13.00
N VAL A 155 -3.66 -19.66 -12.99
CA VAL A 155 -3.02 -20.98 -12.96
C VAL A 155 -2.15 -21.15 -11.72
N ASP A 156 -2.16 -20.19 -10.80
CA ASP A 156 -1.40 -20.22 -9.54
C ASP A 156 0.10 -20.56 -9.69
N CYS A 157 0.72 -20.15 -10.79
CA CYS A 157 2.11 -20.51 -11.11
C CYS A 157 3.19 -19.67 -10.39
N ILE A 158 2.82 -18.84 -9.41
CA ILE A 158 3.74 -17.90 -8.73
C ILE A 158 4.01 -18.38 -7.31
N VAL A 159 5.29 -18.51 -6.95
CA VAL A 159 5.73 -18.93 -5.62
C VAL A 159 6.57 -17.85 -4.96
N MET A 160 6.45 -17.70 -3.64
CA MET A 160 7.28 -16.79 -2.87
C MET A 160 8.50 -17.53 -2.33
N GLN A 161 9.70 -17.10 -2.73
CA GLN A 161 10.95 -17.67 -2.27
C GLN A 161 11.63 -16.70 -1.29
N PRO A 162 11.95 -17.13 -0.06
CA PRO A 162 12.71 -16.30 0.88
C PRO A 162 14.13 -16.08 0.37
N ILE A 163 14.64 -14.86 0.51
CA ILE A 163 16.02 -14.54 0.17
C ILE A 163 16.94 -15.03 1.30
N ALA A 164 17.94 -15.85 0.96
CA ALA A 164 18.94 -16.29 1.93
C ALA A 164 19.77 -15.11 2.45
N LEU A 165 19.99 -15.06 3.76
CA LEU A 165 20.85 -14.05 4.39
C LEU A 165 22.31 -14.27 3.98
N ASN A 166 22.97 -13.19 3.57
CA ASN A 166 24.39 -13.12 3.23
C ASN A 166 24.99 -11.84 3.83
N THR A 167 26.30 -11.65 3.74
CA THR A 167 26.99 -10.48 4.32
C THR A 167 26.50 -9.13 3.78
N SER A 168 25.92 -9.11 2.58
CA SER A 168 25.46 -7.88 1.91
C SER A 168 24.00 -7.51 2.23
N ASN A 169 23.16 -8.48 2.60
CA ASN A 169 21.73 -8.25 2.89
C ASN A 169 21.36 -8.45 4.38
N TRP A 170 22.31 -8.88 5.20
CA TRP A 170 22.11 -9.04 6.63
C TRP A 170 21.93 -7.68 7.31
N ARG A 171 20.84 -7.55 8.08
CA ARG A 171 20.58 -6.41 8.96
C ARG A 171 20.61 -6.88 10.40
N TRP A 172 21.09 -6.02 11.29
CA TRP A 172 21.10 -6.28 12.73
C TRP A 172 19.66 -6.54 13.21
N PRO A 173 19.33 -7.74 13.73
CA PRO A 173 18.00 -8.01 14.24
C PRO A 173 17.77 -7.17 15.50
N PHE A 174 16.56 -6.63 15.68
CA PHE A 174 16.24 -5.91 16.90
C PHE A 174 16.34 -6.86 18.10
N PRO A 175 17.05 -6.49 19.18
CA PRO A 175 17.18 -7.37 20.34
C PRO A 175 15.83 -7.50 21.06
N GLN A 176 15.19 -8.66 20.96
CA GLN A 176 13.92 -8.94 21.63
C GLN A 176 14.08 -9.08 23.16
N SER A 177 15.28 -9.42 23.64
CA SER A 177 15.58 -9.79 25.02
C SER A 177 15.62 -8.63 26.03
N GLY A 178 14.93 -7.52 25.76
CA GLY A 178 14.83 -6.37 26.67
C GLY A 178 13.48 -5.64 26.63
N LEU A 179 12.62 -5.91 25.63
CA LEU A 179 11.31 -5.25 25.53
C LEU A 179 10.32 -5.80 26.56
N GLU A 180 10.33 -7.12 26.78
CA GLU A 180 9.42 -7.78 27.74
C GLU A 180 9.66 -7.34 29.18
N GLU A 181 10.89 -6.93 29.51
CA GLU A 181 11.24 -6.48 30.86
C GLU A 181 10.86 -5.01 31.08
N ILE A 182 10.93 -4.16 30.05
CA ILE A 182 10.67 -2.71 30.12
C ILE A 182 9.17 -2.39 29.92
N ALA A 183 8.45 -3.18 29.10
CA ALA A 183 7.04 -2.96 28.75
C ALA A 183 6.04 -3.66 29.69
N THR A 184 6.45 -4.05 30.90
CA THR A 184 5.50 -4.57 31.88
C THR A 184 4.62 -3.43 32.44
N PRO A 185 3.28 -3.63 32.55
CA PRO A 185 2.38 -2.64 33.16
C PRO A 185 2.82 -2.20 34.58
N ASP A 186 3.54 -3.06 35.30
CA ASP A 186 4.09 -2.80 36.63
C ASP A 186 5.20 -1.73 36.65
N LEU A 187 5.97 -1.56 35.57
CA LEU A 187 6.98 -0.50 35.49
C LEU A 187 6.37 0.86 35.13
N LEU A 188 5.37 0.89 34.23
CA LEU A 188 4.62 2.11 33.91
C LEU A 188 3.87 2.65 35.14
N ARG A 189 3.39 1.76 36.02
CA ARG A 189 2.70 2.13 37.28
C ARG A 189 3.63 2.63 38.38
N LYS A 190 4.94 2.32 38.31
CA LYS A 190 5.97 2.79 39.26
C LYS A 190 6.64 4.11 38.83
N ALA A 191 6.48 4.50 37.56
CA ALA A 191 7.04 5.72 37.00
C ALA A 191 6.12 6.96 37.17
N GLY A 192 4.94 6.79 37.77
CA GLY A 192 3.98 7.85 38.11
C GLY A 192 3.89 8.12 39.62
#